data_AF-A0ABD6RX23-F1
#
_entry.id   AF-A0ABD6RX23-F1
#
_cell.length_a   1.000
_cell.length_b   1.000
_cell.length_c   1.000
_cell.angle_alpha   90.00
_cell.angle_beta   90.00
_cell.angle_gamma   90.00
#
_symmetry.space_group_name_H-M   'P 1'
#
loop_
_entity.id
_entity.type
_entity.pdbx_description
1 polymer ?
#
loop_
_entity_poly.entity_id
_entity_poly.type
_entity_poly.pdbx_seq_one_letter_code
_entity_poly.pdbx_strand_id
1 'polypeptide(L)'
;MLKRKDEIEDIIKSLSLLQYYIKFSSNKLGLHDINKTCEVFFCELFNIIWDTNYKVLEYERINHPAIDLGDKTNKHSMQITSDGSKAKLWKTIDKFEEYELYKEYNVLFHFIIGEKHYSPRKNEKIKLKKSKNHNTYSIDKEVKNTSYKIILIDLMDLLILINEKKNKDVSKIHEYIKENINLPIETLKNKGYKIDPDELKEFTAKSFINYCGVDDSTEQETFFLDIQKFANKINDMDKNSREFIYGVLHNHSKNSADSDDIIVYPNAIQRNLRMTNDQMISEVEVLKNAGLLDEDAAEDEGMLRICYYDSEGIELIGIIYKYCLDKNLSLRDLILKPDFSLLD
;
A
#
# COMPACT_ATOMS: atom_id res chain seq x y z
N MET A 1 -23.06 -8.95 13.49
CA MET A 1 -23.04 -7.62 14.13
C MET A 1 -21.61 -7.11 14.27
N LEU A 2 -20.68 -7.88 14.86
CA LEU A 2 -19.25 -7.53 14.94
C LEU A 2 -18.60 -7.32 13.56
N LYS A 3 -18.69 -8.31 12.66
CA LYS A 3 -18.16 -8.19 11.29
C LYS A 3 -18.60 -6.91 10.56
N ARG A 4 -19.91 -6.60 10.58
CA ARG A 4 -20.45 -5.39 9.92
C ARG A 4 -19.84 -4.11 10.51
N LYS A 5 -19.69 -4.06 11.83
CA LYS A 5 -19.10 -2.92 12.51
C LYS A 5 -17.66 -2.71 12.03
N ASP A 6 -16.87 -3.78 11.99
CA ASP A 6 -15.47 -3.73 11.54
C ASP A 6 -15.37 -3.30 10.06
N GLU A 7 -16.23 -3.87 9.19
CA GLU A 7 -16.31 -3.50 7.77
C GLU A 7 -16.64 -2.00 7.59
N ILE A 8 -17.61 -1.47 8.34
CA ILE A 8 -17.98 -0.06 8.29
C ILE A 8 -16.86 0.84 8.82
N GLU A 9 -16.22 0.47 9.93
CA GLU A 9 -15.08 1.23 10.48
C GLU A 9 -13.92 1.30 9.48
N ASP A 10 -13.64 0.22 8.78
CA ASP A 10 -12.61 0.19 7.75
C ASP A 10 -12.98 1.02 6.53
N ILE A 11 -14.23 0.93 6.06
CA ILE A 11 -14.75 1.80 4.98
C ILE A 11 -14.56 3.28 5.35
N ILE A 12 -14.90 3.66 6.59
CA ILE A 12 -14.72 5.04 7.08
C ILE A 12 -13.25 5.45 7.01
N LYS A 13 -12.33 4.64 7.56
CA LYS A 13 -10.88 4.92 7.53
C LYS A 13 -10.36 5.10 6.10
N SER A 14 -10.71 4.18 5.20
CA SER A 14 -10.25 4.20 3.80
C SER A 14 -10.73 5.43 3.05
N LEU A 15 -12.03 5.75 3.15
CA LEU A 15 -12.60 6.89 2.46
C LEU A 15 -12.11 8.22 3.04
N SER A 16 -11.93 8.32 4.36
CA SER A 16 -11.31 9.50 4.99
C SER A 16 -9.87 9.72 4.52
N LEU A 17 -9.09 8.64 4.37
CA LEU A 17 -7.73 8.73 3.86
C LEU A 17 -7.69 9.18 2.39
N LEU A 18 -8.56 8.61 1.55
CA LEU A 18 -8.71 9.03 0.16
C LEU A 18 -9.10 10.50 0.05
N GLN A 19 -10.08 10.96 0.83
CA GLN A 19 -10.48 12.37 0.89
C GLN A 19 -9.30 13.28 1.23
N TYR A 20 -8.51 12.92 2.23
CA TYR A 20 -7.33 13.67 2.63
C TYR A 20 -6.30 13.72 1.49
N TYR A 21 -5.98 12.57 0.90
CA TYR A 21 -5.02 12.48 -0.21
C TYR A 21 -5.44 13.35 -1.41
N ILE A 22 -6.72 13.29 -1.79
CA ILE A 22 -7.27 14.10 -2.89
C ILE A 22 -7.18 15.58 -2.54
N LYS A 23 -7.57 15.97 -1.32
CA LYS A 23 -7.51 17.37 -0.89
C LYS A 23 -6.11 17.97 -1.01
N PHE A 24 -5.05 17.19 -0.76
CA PHE A 24 -3.66 17.64 -0.90
C PHE A 24 -3.18 17.62 -2.36
N SER A 25 -3.42 16.52 -3.07
CA SER A 25 -2.98 16.36 -4.46
C SER A 25 -3.63 17.36 -5.42
N SER A 26 -4.95 17.56 -5.30
CA SER A 26 -5.71 18.45 -6.21
C SER A 26 -5.54 19.93 -5.88
N ASN A 27 -5.55 20.33 -4.60
CA ASN A 27 -5.53 21.75 -4.22
C ASN A 27 -4.13 22.32 -3.97
N LYS A 28 -3.13 21.51 -3.61
CA LYS A 28 -1.78 22.01 -3.24
C LYS A 28 -0.69 21.67 -4.24
N LEU A 29 -0.81 20.54 -4.96
CA LEU A 29 0.25 20.04 -5.83
C LEU A 29 -0.09 20.11 -7.33
N GLY A 30 -1.34 20.42 -7.70
CA GLY A 30 -1.76 20.53 -9.10
C GLY A 30 -1.72 19.20 -9.87
N LEU A 31 -1.74 18.07 -9.17
CA LEU A 31 -1.70 16.73 -9.77
C LEU A 31 -3.10 16.36 -10.27
N HIS A 32 -3.38 16.62 -11.55
CA HIS A 32 -4.70 16.40 -12.14
C HIS A 32 -5.03 14.93 -12.41
N ASP A 33 -4.03 14.04 -12.47
CA ASP A 33 -4.23 12.61 -12.74
C ASP A 33 -5.06 11.89 -11.67
N ILE A 34 -5.01 12.38 -10.42
CA ILE A 34 -5.79 11.78 -9.32
C ILE A 34 -7.30 11.92 -9.53
N ASN A 35 -7.76 12.99 -10.19
CA ASN A 35 -9.18 13.22 -10.40
C ASN A 35 -9.78 12.15 -11.32
N LYS A 36 -9.05 11.79 -12.40
CA LYS A 36 -9.46 10.72 -13.32
C LYS A 36 -9.54 9.37 -12.61
N THR A 37 -8.54 9.05 -11.78
CA THR A 37 -8.57 7.83 -10.97
C THR A 37 -9.77 7.82 -10.01
N CYS A 38 -10.13 8.96 -9.43
CA CYS A 38 -11.30 9.07 -8.58
C CYS A 38 -12.61 8.85 -9.34
N GLU A 39 -12.74 9.39 -10.56
CA GLU A 39 -13.92 9.19 -11.40
C GLU A 39 -14.17 7.70 -11.65
N VAL A 40 -13.14 6.95 -12.04
CA VAL A 40 -13.22 5.50 -12.25
C VAL A 40 -13.59 4.79 -10.95
N PHE A 41 -12.91 5.12 -9.85
CA PHE A 41 -13.17 4.50 -8.54
C PHE A 41 -14.61 4.70 -8.07
N PHE A 42 -15.11 5.94 -8.10
CA PHE A 42 -16.45 6.28 -7.65
C PHE A 42 -17.52 5.76 -8.61
N CYS A 43 -17.24 5.65 -9.91
CA CYS A 43 -18.16 5.05 -10.89
C CYS A 43 -18.57 3.63 -10.47
N GLU A 44 -17.58 2.76 -10.26
CA GLU A 44 -17.83 1.38 -9.82
C GLU A 44 -18.42 1.34 -8.40
N LEU A 45 -17.96 2.19 -7.49
CA LEU A 45 -18.52 2.25 -6.13
C LEU A 45 -20.03 2.60 -6.14
N PHE A 46 -20.44 3.59 -6.93
CA PHE A 46 -21.86 3.96 -7.06
C PHE A 46 -22.68 2.88 -7.75
N ASN A 47 -22.12 2.18 -8.74
CA ASN A 47 -22.75 1.01 -9.35
C ASN A 47 -23.03 -0.08 -8.33
N ILE A 48 -22.08 -0.37 -7.43
CA ILE A 48 -22.28 -1.33 -6.34
C ILE A 48 -23.34 -0.84 -5.34
N ILE A 49 -23.30 0.45 -4.96
CA ILE A 49 -24.19 1.01 -3.94
C ILE A 49 -25.64 1.09 -4.42
N TRP A 50 -25.88 1.50 -5.67
CA TRP A 50 -27.21 1.76 -6.19
C TRP A 50 -27.72 0.73 -7.20
N ASP A 51 -26.93 -0.29 -7.53
CA ASP A 51 -27.27 -1.27 -8.58
C ASP A 51 -27.53 -0.57 -9.92
N THR A 52 -26.65 0.37 -10.27
CA THR A 52 -26.71 1.21 -11.48
C THR A 52 -25.66 0.78 -12.50
N ASN A 53 -25.70 1.38 -13.68
CA ASN A 53 -24.73 1.16 -14.74
C ASN A 53 -24.15 2.49 -15.25
N TYR A 54 -23.62 3.28 -14.31
CA TYR A 54 -22.84 4.47 -14.64
C TYR A 54 -21.62 4.08 -15.48
N LYS A 55 -21.31 4.97 -16.41
CA LYS A 55 -20.07 4.94 -17.19
C LYS A 55 -19.36 6.27 -17.04
N VAL A 56 -18.04 6.22 -17.04
CA VAL A 56 -17.19 7.42 -17.14
C VAL A 56 -17.34 8.00 -18.54
N LEU A 57 -17.84 9.24 -18.63
CA LEU A 57 -18.20 9.89 -19.89
C LEU A 57 -16.98 10.35 -20.69
N GLU A 58 -15.83 10.53 -20.04
CA GLU A 58 -14.58 10.87 -20.73
C GLU A 58 -14.17 9.80 -21.76
N TYR A 59 -14.58 8.53 -21.56
CA TYR A 59 -14.36 7.45 -22.53
C TYR A 59 -15.22 7.56 -23.78
N GLU A 60 -16.39 8.21 -23.71
CA GLU A 60 -17.25 8.46 -24.86
C GLU A 60 -16.84 9.75 -25.59
N ARG A 61 -16.49 10.79 -24.83
CA ARG A 61 -16.05 12.08 -25.36
C ARG A 61 -15.09 12.75 -24.38
N ILE A 62 -13.85 12.97 -24.82
CA ILE A 62 -12.84 13.71 -24.06
C ILE A 62 -13.40 15.09 -23.68
N ASN A 63 -13.22 15.47 -22.40
CA ASN A 63 -13.75 16.71 -21.82
C ASN A 63 -15.29 16.84 -21.90
N HIS A 64 -16.02 15.78 -21.53
CA HIS A 64 -17.48 15.83 -21.46
C HIS A 64 -17.92 17.00 -20.53
N PRO A 65 -18.84 17.86 -20.98
CA PRO A 65 -19.20 19.06 -20.22
C PRO A 65 -19.97 18.71 -18.95
N ALA A 66 -19.65 19.41 -17.86
CA ALA A 66 -20.38 19.48 -16.58
C ALA A 66 -20.47 18.20 -15.73
N ILE A 67 -20.46 17.01 -16.34
CA ILE A 67 -20.67 15.73 -15.66
C ILE A 67 -19.57 14.75 -16.05
N ASP A 68 -19.24 13.89 -15.10
CA ASP A 68 -18.13 12.93 -15.20
C ASP A 68 -18.69 11.52 -15.43
N LEU A 69 -19.85 11.19 -14.83
CA LEU A 69 -20.54 9.90 -15.00
C LEU A 69 -21.94 10.04 -15.58
N GLY A 70 -22.38 9.05 -16.36
CA GLY A 70 -23.75 8.97 -16.88
C GLY A 70 -24.31 7.55 -16.89
N ASP A 71 -25.57 7.41 -16.50
CA ASP A 71 -26.41 6.22 -16.64
C ASP A 71 -27.66 6.61 -17.42
N LYS A 72 -27.66 6.29 -18.72
CA LYS A 72 -28.74 6.64 -19.65
C LYS A 72 -30.02 5.85 -19.39
N THR A 73 -29.91 4.67 -18.78
CA THR A 73 -31.06 3.80 -18.45
C THR A 73 -31.85 4.40 -17.31
N ASN A 74 -31.17 4.78 -16.22
CA ASN A 74 -31.79 5.41 -15.06
C ASN A 74 -31.97 6.93 -15.25
N LYS A 75 -31.41 7.51 -16.32
CA LYS A 75 -31.37 8.96 -16.59
C LYS A 75 -30.69 9.74 -15.47
N HIS A 76 -29.66 9.15 -14.88
CA HIS A 76 -28.86 9.77 -13.84
C HIS A 76 -27.52 10.23 -14.40
N SER A 77 -27.04 11.36 -13.91
CA SER A 77 -25.70 11.86 -14.19
C SER A 77 -25.03 12.26 -12.88
N MET A 78 -23.70 12.24 -12.86
CA MET A 78 -22.93 12.64 -11.69
C MET A 78 -21.76 13.51 -12.07
N GLN A 79 -21.58 14.59 -11.30
CA GLN A 79 -20.38 15.38 -11.25
C GLN A 79 -19.63 15.03 -9.96
N ILE A 80 -18.35 14.69 -10.06
CA ILE A 80 -17.43 14.34 -8.98
C ILE A 80 -16.45 15.49 -8.78
N THR A 81 -16.37 16.06 -7.59
CA THR A 81 -15.49 17.21 -7.31
C THR A 81 -14.87 17.16 -5.92
N SER A 82 -13.63 17.63 -5.79
CA SER A 82 -13.06 17.97 -4.48
C SER A 82 -13.38 19.41 -4.04
N ASP A 83 -13.81 20.26 -4.96
CA ASP A 83 -14.22 21.65 -4.71
C ASP A 83 -15.71 21.69 -4.34
N GLY A 84 -16.00 21.85 -3.04
CA GLY A 84 -17.34 22.02 -2.50
C GLY A 84 -17.86 23.46 -2.51
N SER A 85 -17.21 24.37 -3.24
CA SER A 85 -17.63 25.77 -3.30
C SER A 85 -18.93 25.96 -4.08
N LYS A 86 -19.70 26.97 -3.69
CA LYS A 86 -20.91 27.36 -4.44
C LYS A 86 -20.62 27.69 -5.89
N ALA A 87 -19.48 28.33 -6.16
CA ALA A 87 -19.09 28.73 -7.51
C ALA A 87 -18.98 27.50 -8.42
N LYS A 88 -18.40 26.40 -7.92
CA LYS A 88 -18.30 25.13 -8.62
C LYS A 88 -19.67 24.49 -8.88
N LEU A 89 -20.57 24.46 -7.87
CA LEU A 89 -21.94 23.97 -8.07
C LEU A 89 -22.64 24.74 -9.18
N TRP A 90 -22.66 26.07 -9.10
CA TRP A 90 -23.38 26.88 -10.09
C TRP A 90 -22.80 26.76 -11.48
N LYS A 91 -21.47 26.79 -11.62
CA LYS A 91 -20.80 26.56 -12.90
C LYS A 91 -21.16 25.20 -13.50
N THR A 92 -21.35 24.19 -12.66
CA THR A 92 -21.80 22.86 -13.09
C THR A 92 -23.23 22.91 -13.61
N ILE A 93 -24.15 23.53 -12.87
CA ILE A 93 -25.56 23.68 -13.26
C ILE A 93 -25.68 24.49 -14.56
N ASP A 94 -24.99 25.63 -14.67
CA ASP A 94 -25.02 26.50 -15.83
C ASP A 94 -24.58 25.74 -17.09
N LYS A 95 -23.47 24.98 -17.02
CA LYS A 95 -23.03 24.12 -18.12
C LYS A 95 -23.99 22.96 -18.40
N PHE A 96 -24.57 22.35 -17.37
CA PHE A 96 -25.54 21.26 -17.56
C PHE A 96 -26.77 21.72 -18.35
N GLU A 97 -27.22 22.95 -18.10
CA GLU A 97 -28.32 23.59 -18.85
C GLU A 97 -27.90 24.08 -20.25
N GLU A 98 -26.72 24.71 -20.35
CA GLU A 98 -26.15 25.20 -21.63
C GLU A 98 -26.04 24.09 -22.67
N TYR A 99 -25.57 22.91 -22.26
CA TYR A 99 -25.42 21.73 -23.11
C TYR A 99 -26.69 20.86 -23.17
N GLU A 100 -27.79 21.31 -22.58
CA GLU A 100 -29.09 20.63 -22.58
C GLU A 100 -29.08 19.19 -22.08
N LEU A 101 -28.15 18.86 -21.17
CA LEU A 101 -27.95 17.50 -20.64
C LEU A 101 -29.16 16.99 -19.86
N TYR A 102 -30.00 17.90 -19.36
CA TYR A 102 -31.27 17.59 -18.69
C TYR A 102 -32.27 16.84 -19.59
N LYS A 103 -32.11 16.87 -20.92
CA LYS A 103 -32.95 16.09 -21.85
C LYS A 103 -32.67 14.60 -21.78
N GLU A 104 -31.44 14.23 -21.47
CA GLU A 104 -30.99 12.84 -21.34
C GLU A 104 -31.02 12.38 -19.89
N TYR A 105 -30.59 13.25 -18.96
CA TYR A 105 -30.48 12.94 -17.54
C TYR A 105 -31.42 13.83 -16.72
N ASN A 106 -32.44 13.24 -16.09
CA ASN A 106 -33.40 13.98 -15.25
C ASN A 106 -32.94 14.11 -13.79
N VAL A 107 -31.83 13.46 -13.40
CA VAL A 107 -31.17 13.63 -12.10
C VAL A 107 -29.69 13.93 -12.29
N LEU A 108 -29.23 15.02 -11.66
CA LEU A 108 -27.83 15.40 -11.54
C LEU A 108 -27.37 15.24 -10.08
N PHE A 109 -26.51 14.27 -9.82
CA PHE A 109 -25.78 14.18 -8.56
C PHE A 109 -24.56 15.10 -8.61
N HIS A 110 -24.45 16.02 -7.66
CA HIS A 110 -23.25 16.81 -7.43
C HIS A 110 -22.53 16.24 -6.21
N PHE A 111 -21.63 15.31 -6.47
CA PHE A 111 -20.90 14.56 -5.46
C PHE A 111 -19.58 15.26 -5.10
N ILE A 112 -19.47 15.64 -3.83
CA ILE A 112 -18.32 16.34 -3.27
C ILE A 112 -17.52 15.36 -2.43
N ILE A 113 -16.30 15.03 -2.85
CA ILE A 113 -15.41 14.15 -2.09
C ILE A 113 -14.99 14.84 -0.78
N GLY A 114 -14.81 16.15 -0.81
CA GLY A 114 -14.50 16.98 0.35
C GLY A 114 -15.71 17.26 1.24
N GLU A 115 -15.67 18.38 1.96
CA GLU A 115 -16.82 18.87 2.71
C GLU A 115 -17.71 19.73 1.82
N LYS A 116 -19.03 19.57 1.96
CA LYS A 116 -19.98 20.46 1.30
C LYS A 116 -20.16 21.75 2.09
N HIS A 117 -19.83 22.90 1.50
CA HIS A 117 -20.05 24.21 2.10
C HIS A 117 -21.23 24.92 1.43
N TYR A 118 -22.43 24.74 1.97
CA TYR A 118 -23.66 25.27 1.37
C TYR A 118 -24.22 26.52 2.06
N SER A 119 -24.59 27.50 1.24
CA SER A 119 -25.60 28.50 1.57
C SER A 119 -26.30 28.98 0.29
N PRO A 120 -27.59 29.35 0.32
CA PRO A 120 -28.32 29.85 -0.86
C PRO A 120 -27.64 31.06 -1.53
N ARG A 121 -27.90 31.30 -2.83
CA ARG A 121 -27.61 32.59 -3.48
C ARG A 121 -28.52 33.65 -2.88
N LYS A 122 -27.99 34.84 -2.54
CA LYS A 122 -28.78 35.94 -1.95
C LYS A 122 -29.95 36.40 -2.85
N ASN A 123 -29.84 36.20 -4.16
CA ASN A 123 -30.77 36.75 -5.16
C ASN A 123 -31.61 35.68 -5.88
N GLU A 124 -31.51 34.40 -5.52
CA GLU A 124 -32.31 33.34 -6.14
C GLU A 124 -33.24 32.68 -5.13
N LYS A 125 -34.53 32.58 -5.48
CA LYS A 125 -35.56 31.84 -4.72
C LYS A 125 -35.43 30.33 -4.92
N ILE A 126 -34.22 29.77 -4.91
CA ILE A 126 -34.05 28.31 -5.00
C ILE A 126 -34.38 27.70 -3.66
N LYS A 127 -35.46 26.91 -3.62
CA LYS A 127 -35.89 26.17 -2.44
C LYS A 127 -35.05 24.91 -2.33
N LEU A 128 -33.93 25.01 -1.61
CA LEU A 128 -33.16 23.85 -1.16
C LEU A 128 -34.07 22.98 -0.27
N LYS A 129 -34.32 21.75 -0.69
CA LYS A 129 -35.08 20.76 0.08
C LYS A 129 -34.09 19.83 0.76
N LYS A 130 -33.99 19.92 2.08
CA LYS A 130 -33.21 18.97 2.88
C LYS A 130 -33.94 17.62 2.92
N SER A 131 -33.22 16.52 2.71
CA SER A 131 -33.77 15.18 2.92
C SER A 131 -34.18 15.01 4.39
N LYS A 132 -35.24 14.23 4.65
CA LYS A 132 -35.69 13.91 6.01
C LYS A 132 -34.75 12.94 6.73
N ASN A 133 -34.11 12.05 5.96
CA ASN A 133 -33.36 10.91 6.49
C ASN A 133 -31.85 11.07 6.31
N HIS A 134 -31.42 11.97 5.42
CA HIS A 134 -30.02 12.17 5.07
C HIS A 134 -29.67 13.65 5.17
N ASN A 135 -28.39 13.96 5.35
CA ASN A 135 -27.92 15.34 5.30
C ASN A 135 -27.70 15.83 3.85
N THR A 136 -28.45 15.26 2.91
CA THR A 136 -28.45 15.63 1.50
C THR A 136 -29.41 16.78 1.22
N TYR A 137 -29.11 17.55 0.19
CA TYR A 137 -29.94 18.66 -0.28
C TYR A 137 -30.33 18.41 -1.72
N SER A 138 -31.55 18.83 -2.08
CA SER A 138 -32.01 18.76 -3.46
C SER A 138 -32.55 20.08 -3.96
N ILE A 139 -32.43 20.28 -5.26
CA ILE A 139 -32.94 21.43 -6.00
C ILE A 139 -33.76 20.87 -7.16
N ASP A 140 -35.03 21.26 -7.26
CA ASP A 140 -35.84 20.99 -8.45
C ASP A 140 -35.75 22.18 -9.40
N LYS A 141 -35.48 21.93 -10.68
CA LYS A 141 -35.35 22.94 -11.72
C LYS A 141 -36.23 22.58 -12.91
N GLU A 142 -36.73 23.61 -13.59
CA GLU A 142 -37.54 23.49 -14.79
C GLU A 142 -36.95 24.40 -15.87
N VAL A 143 -36.62 23.81 -17.02
CA VAL A 143 -35.96 24.47 -18.14
C VAL A 143 -36.62 23.98 -19.43
N LYS A 144 -37.12 24.91 -20.26
CA LYS A 144 -37.76 24.60 -21.56
C LYS A 144 -38.79 23.45 -21.48
N ASN A 145 -39.69 23.50 -20.48
CA ASN A 145 -40.72 22.48 -20.20
C ASN A 145 -40.19 21.09 -19.80
N THR A 146 -38.91 20.98 -19.42
CA THR A 146 -38.32 19.77 -18.87
C THR A 146 -37.92 20.02 -17.43
N SER A 147 -38.33 19.13 -16.51
CA SER A 147 -37.92 19.19 -15.12
C SER A 147 -36.78 18.22 -14.86
N TYR A 148 -35.83 18.65 -14.04
CA TYR A 148 -34.75 17.81 -13.55
C TYR A 148 -34.43 18.16 -12.10
N LYS A 149 -33.81 17.21 -11.41
CA LYS A 149 -33.46 17.32 -10.00
C LYS A 149 -31.96 17.31 -9.83
N ILE A 150 -31.46 18.19 -8.98
CA ILE A 150 -30.07 18.19 -8.55
C ILE A 150 -30.04 17.64 -7.12
N ILE A 151 -29.13 16.70 -6.84
CA ILE A 151 -28.93 16.13 -5.51
C ILE A 151 -27.49 16.38 -5.09
N LEU A 152 -27.32 17.05 -3.96
CA LEU A 152 -26.02 17.41 -3.40
C LEU A 152 -25.67 16.35 -2.36
N ILE A 153 -24.54 15.68 -2.57
CA ILE A 153 -24.05 14.56 -1.74
C ILE A 153 -22.59 14.82 -1.43
N ASP A 154 -22.17 14.61 -0.18
CA ASP A 154 -20.76 14.54 0.18
C ASP A 154 -20.35 13.12 0.63
N LEU A 155 -19.08 12.96 0.96
CA LEU A 155 -18.56 11.68 1.44
C LEU A 155 -19.23 11.20 2.74
N MET A 156 -19.64 12.11 3.62
CA MET A 156 -20.35 11.75 4.86
C MET A 156 -21.75 11.22 4.56
N ASP A 157 -22.46 11.83 3.61
CA ASP A 157 -23.73 11.30 3.13
C ASP A 157 -23.56 9.92 2.49
N LEU A 158 -22.46 9.70 1.74
CA LEU A 158 -22.14 8.40 1.15
C LEU A 158 -21.95 7.33 2.23
N LEU A 159 -21.24 7.65 3.31
CA LEU A 159 -21.06 6.73 4.45
C LEU A 159 -22.40 6.34 5.10
N ILE A 160 -23.33 7.30 5.22
CA ILE A 160 -24.69 7.02 5.71
C ILE A 160 -25.41 6.07 4.74
N LEU A 161 -25.35 6.34 3.43
CA LEU A 161 -25.98 5.50 2.40
C LEU A 161 -25.43 4.07 2.43
N ILE A 162 -24.12 3.89 2.62
CA ILE A 162 -23.49 2.57 2.77
C ILE A 162 -23.98 1.87 4.04
N ASN A 163 -24.05 2.59 5.17
CA ASN A 163 -24.51 2.04 6.45
C ASN A 163 -25.99 1.64 6.45
N GLU A 164 -26.80 2.12 5.50
CA GLU A 164 -28.19 1.68 5.32
C GLU A 164 -28.33 0.40 4.48
N LYS A 165 -27.24 -0.07 3.83
CA LYS A 165 -27.27 -1.26 2.98
C LYS A 165 -27.31 -2.56 3.78
N LYS A 166 -27.84 -3.63 3.15
CA LYS A 166 -27.86 -4.98 3.71
C LYS A 166 -26.42 -5.48 3.91
N ASN A 167 -26.22 -6.41 4.84
CA ASN A 167 -24.87 -6.92 5.17
C ASN A 167 -24.10 -7.43 3.95
N LYS A 168 -24.77 -8.15 3.03
CA LYS A 168 -24.14 -8.65 1.80
C LYS A 168 -23.58 -7.53 0.93
N ASP A 169 -24.30 -6.43 0.83
CA ASP A 169 -23.90 -5.28 0.00
C ASP A 169 -22.79 -4.48 0.69
N VAL A 170 -22.85 -4.33 2.02
CA VAL A 170 -21.75 -3.73 2.80
C VAL A 170 -20.46 -4.52 2.64
N SER A 171 -20.50 -5.86 2.72
CA SER A 171 -19.30 -6.68 2.50
C SER A 171 -18.73 -6.50 1.09
N LYS A 172 -19.58 -6.42 0.05
CA LYS A 172 -19.12 -6.15 -1.33
C LYS A 172 -18.46 -4.78 -1.46
N ILE A 173 -19.05 -3.75 -0.83
CA ILE A 173 -18.51 -2.39 -0.82
C ILE A 173 -17.17 -2.36 -0.09
N HIS A 174 -17.07 -3.04 1.06
CA HIS A 174 -15.84 -3.14 1.85
C HIS A 174 -14.73 -3.82 1.04
N GLU A 175 -15.02 -4.94 0.37
CA GLU A 175 -14.07 -5.67 -0.47
C GLU A 175 -13.55 -4.80 -1.61
N TYR A 176 -14.45 -4.13 -2.35
CA TYR A 176 -14.07 -3.20 -3.42
C TYR A 176 -13.20 -2.05 -2.90
N ILE A 177 -13.56 -1.44 -1.77
CA ILE A 177 -12.76 -0.36 -1.15
C ILE A 177 -11.40 -0.87 -0.68
N LYS A 178 -11.33 -2.07 -0.12
CA LYS A 178 -10.09 -2.68 0.34
C LYS A 178 -9.12 -2.90 -0.83
N GLU A 179 -9.62 -3.44 -1.95
CA GLU A 179 -8.80 -3.70 -3.14
C GLU A 179 -8.27 -2.42 -3.79
N ASN A 180 -9.10 -1.37 -3.84
CA ASN A 180 -8.78 -0.16 -4.61
C ASN A 180 -8.18 0.98 -3.79
N ILE A 181 -8.26 0.93 -2.45
CA ILE A 181 -7.69 1.94 -1.56
C ILE A 181 -6.68 1.31 -0.60
N ASN A 182 -7.06 0.27 0.15
CA ASN A 182 -6.22 -0.23 1.23
C ASN A 182 -4.97 -0.95 0.74
N LEU A 183 -5.09 -1.87 -0.24
CA LEU A 183 -3.91 -2.60 -0.76
C LEU A 183 -2.86 -1.67 -1.41
N PRO A 184 -3.25 -0.68 -2.24
CA PRO A 184 -2.30 0.33 -2.75
C PRO A 184 -1.65 1.18 -1.66
N ILE A 185 -2.34 1.39 -0.53
CA ILE A 185 -1.80 2.17 0.59
C ILE A 185 -0.96 1.30 1.53
N GLU A 186 -1.28 0.03 1.72
CA GLU A 186 -0.46 -0.93 2.48
C GLU A 186 0.90 -1.14 1.79
N THR A 187 0.91 -1.24 0.47
CA THR A 187 2.15 -1.23 -0.32
C THR A 187 2.98 0.05 -0.13
N LEU A 188 2.36 1.19 0.23
CA LEU A 188 3.05 2.43 0.62
C LEU A 188 3.40 2.49 2.12
N LYS A 189 2.60 1.87 3.00
CA LYS A 189 2.81 1.81 4.47
C LYS A 189 3.89 0.82 4.88
N ASN A 190 4.34 -0.07 3.99
CA ASN A 190 5.48 -0.96 4.19
C ASN A 190 6.84 -0.25 4.37
N LYS A 191 6.86 1.04 4.75
CA LYS A 191 8.06 1.80 5.17
C LYS A 191 8.14 2.03 6.68
N GLY A 192 7.35 1.35 7.50
CA GLY A 192 7.51 1.30 8.94
C GLY A 192 7.76 -0.13 9.39
N TYR A 193 9.00 -0.45 9.76
CA TYR A 193 9.35 -1.77 10.28
C TYR A 193 8.72 -1.97 11.65
N LYS A 194 7.95 -3.06 11.81
CA LYS A 194 7.72 -3.65 13.13
C LYS A 194 8.97 -4.46 13.45
N ILE A 195 9.67 -4.07 14.51
CA ILE A 195 10.67 -4.92 15.16
C ILE A 195 9.85 -5.85 16.06
N ASP A 196 9.40 -6.98 15.50
CA ASP A 196 8.90 -8.11 16.28
C ASP A 196 9.78 -9.28 15.85
N PRO A 197 10.90 -9.55 16.55
CA PRO A 197 11.71 -10.71 16.24
C PRO A 197 10.82 -11.96 16.35
N ASP A 198 10.86 -12.82 15.31
CA ASP A 198 10.11 -14.07 15.35
C ASP A 198 10.67 -14.93 16.49
N GLU A 199 9.84 -15.74 17.17
CA GLU A 199 10.38 -16.72 18.12
C GLU A 199 11.25 -17.73 17.34
N LEU A 200 12.57 -17.69 17.58
CA LEU A 200 13.51 -18.64 16.97
C LEU A 200 13.12 -20.06 17.37
N LYS A 201 13.04 -20.94 16.38
CA LYS A 201 12.86 -22.37 16.62
C LYS A 201 14.05 -22.89 17.42
N GLU A 202 13.80 -23.65 18.49
CA GLU A 202 14.86 -24.27 19.29
C GLU A 202 15.76 -25.16 18.40
N PHE A 203 17.08 -25.05 18.63
CA PHE A 203 18.12 -25.80 17.91
C PHE A 203 19.35 -26.01 18.79
N THR A 204 20.22 -26.93 18.39
CA THR A 204 21.49 -27.31 19.06
C THR A 204 22.74 -27.16 18.20
N ALA A 205 22.58 -27.02 16.88
CA ALA A 205 23.64 -26.94 15.86
C ALA A 205 24.64 -28.11 15.89
N LYS A 206 24.28 -29.27 16.45
CA LYS A 206 25.23 -30.36 16.71
C LYS A 206 25.91 -30.88 15.44
N SER A 207 25.17 -31.11 14.36
CA SER A 207 25.77 -31.58 13.11
C SER A 207 26.73 -30.56 12.51
N PHE A 208 26.42 -29.27 12.62
CA PHE A 208 27.33 -28.19 12.22
C PHE A 208 28.59 -28.13 13.09
N ILE A 209 28.45 -28.18 14.42
CA ILE A 209 29.59 -28.17 15.36
C ILE A 209 30.53 -29.35 15.07
N ASN A 210 29.96 -30.55 14.85
CA ASN A 210 30.73 -31.73 14.46
C ASN A 210 31.43 -31.56 13.10
N TYR A 211 30.78 -30.89 12.15
CA TYR A 211 31.37 -30.58 10.85
C TYR A 211 32.60 -29.66 10.98
N CYS A 212 32.58 -28.72 11.93
CA CYS A 212 33.71 -27.85 12.23
C CYS A 212 34.86 -28.57 12.98
N GLY A 213 34.68 -29.83 13.40
CA GLY A 213 35.71 -30.62 14.09
C GLY A 213 36.01 -30.15 15.52
N VAL A 214 35.03 -29.54 16.19
CA VAL A 214 35.17 -29.08 17.58
C VAL A 214 34.91 -30.28 18.52
N ASP A 215 35.97 -30.87 19.07
CA ASP A 215 35.89 -32.10 19.87
C ASP A 215 35.76 -31.86 21.38
N ASP A 216 36.26 -30.73 21.91
CA ASP A 216 36.20 -30.40 23.34
C ASP A 216 34.81 -29.89 23.74
N SER A 217 34.23 -30.44 24.82
CA SER A 217 32.87 -30.11 25.24
C SER A 217 32.68 -28.63 25.65
N THR A 218 33.72 -28.00 26.18
CA THR A 218 33.69 -26.59 26.61
C THR A 218 33.76 -25.66 25.39
N GLU A 219 34.59 -26.04 24.41
CA GLU A 219 34.66 -25.35 23.12
C GLU A 219 33.34 -25.48 22.34
N GLN A 220 32.70 -26.66 22.36
CA GLN A 220 31.38 -26.86 21.74
C GLN A 220 30.30 -25.95 22.35
N GLU A 221 30.26 -25.80 23.67
CA GLU A 221 29.32 -24.89 24.35
C GLU A 221 29.56 -23.43 23.95
N THR A 222 30.83 -23.00 23.92
CA THR A 222 31.20 -21.62 23.55
C THR A 222 30.83 -21.34 22.08
N PHE A 223 31.16 -22.28 21.19
CA PHE A 223 30.87 -22.17 19.77
C PHE A 223 29.36 -22.15 19.49
N PHE A 224 28.57 -22.96 20.22
CA PHE A 224 27.12 -22.91 20.15
C PHE A 224 26.54 -21.55 20.58
N LEU A 225 27.08 -20.95 21.66
CA LEU A 225 26.64 -19.62 22.09
C LEU A 225 26.90 -18.55 21.03
N ASP A 226 27.99 -18.65 20.28
CA ASP A 226 28.29 -17.71 19.19
C ASP A 226 27.39 -17.91 17.97
N ILE A 227 27.03 -19.15 17.64
CA ILE A 227 25.99 -19.46 16.65
C ILE A 227 24.63 -18.89 17.09
N GLN A 228 24.27 -19.01 18.37
CA GLN A 228 23.05 -18.42 18.91
C GLN A 228 23.05 -16.88 18.82
N LYS A 229 24.17 -16.21 19.11
CA LYS A 229 24.29 -14.76 18.92
C LYS A 229 24.11 -14.35 17.46
N PHE A 230 24.69 -15.11 16.53
CA PHE A 230 24.50 -14.90 15.10
C PHE A 230 23.04 -15.08 14.69
N ALA A 231 22.40 -16.17 15.15
CA ALA A 231 21.00 -16.45 14.87
C ALA A 231 20.07 -15.32 15.35
N ASN A 232 20.30 -14.84 16.58
CA ASN A 232 19.56 -13.69 17.13
C ASN A 232 19.77 -12.42 16.29
N LYS A 233 21.00 -12.12 15.86
CA LYS A 233 21.29 -10.98 14.99
C LYS A 233 20.51 -11.04 13.68
N ILE A 234 20.49 -12.21 13.02
CA ILE A 234 19.71 -12.39 11.78
C ILE A 234 18.21 -12.28 12.08
N ASN A 235 17.74 -12.81 13.21
CA ASN A 235 16.33 -12.77 13.60
C ASN A 235 15.81 -11.36 13.91
N ASP A 236 16.63 -10.54 14.55
CA ASP A 236 16.32 -9.15 14.91
C ASP A 236 16.28 -8.21 13.70
N MET A 237 16.86 -8.62 12.56
CA MET A 237 16.82 -7.86 11.30
C MET A 237 15.44 -7.93 10.66
N ASP A 238 15.02 -6.84 10.02
CA ASP A 238 13.80 -6.84 9.22
C ASP A 238 13.94 -7.70 7.94
N LYS A 239 12.79 -7.95 7.30
CA LYS A 239 12.70 -8.78 6.10
C LYS A 239 13.57 -8.27 4.94
N ASN A 240 13.72 -6.96 4.75
CA ASN A 240 14.51 -6.39 3.66
C ASN A 240 15.99 -6.62 3.90
N SER A 241 16.48 -6.42 5.13
CA SER A 241 17.88 -6.70 5.47
C SER A 241 18.20 -8.19 5.36
N ARG A 242 17.28 -9.09 5.76
CA ARG A 242 17.44 -10.54 5.53
C ARG A 242 17.43 -10.89 4.04
N GLU A 243 16.57 -10.26 3.24
CA GLU A 243 16.57 -10.40 1.78
C GLU A 243 17.86 -9.89 1.14
N PHE A 244 18.44 -8.82 1.68
CA PHE A 244 19.72 -8.28 1.25
C PHE A 244 20.85 -9.28 1.50
N ILE A 245 20.98 -9.80 2.72
CA ILE A 245 21.97 -10.85 3.08
C ILE A 245 21.79 -12.09 2.19
N TYR A 246 20.55 -12.58 2.03
CA TYR A 246 20.27 -13.70 1.15
C TYR A 246 20.66 -13.42 -0.30
N GLY A 247 20.39 -12.20 -0.79
CA GLY A 247 20.77 -11.76 -2.13
C GLY A 247 22.28 -11.81 -2.34
N VAL A 248 23.07 -11.43 -1.33
CA VAL A 248 24.53 -11.55 -1.33
C VAL A 248 24.97 -13.01 -1.38
N LEU A 249 24.50 -13.84 -0.45
CA LEU A 249 24.86 -15.27 -0.38
C LEU A 249 24.47 -16.03 -1.67
N HIS A 250 23.32 -15.72 -2.25
CA HIS A 250 22.83 -16.31 -3.48
C HIS A 250 23.61 -15.83 -4.72
N ASN A 251 24.08 -14.58 -4.71
CA ASN A 251 24.97 -14.12 -5.78
C ASN A 251 26.35 -14.78 -5.66
N HIS A 252 26.88 -14.88 -4.45
CA HIS A 252 28.15 -15.55 -4.16
C HIS A 252 28.10 -17.02 -4.58
N SER A 253 27.05 -17.76 -4.22
CA SER A 253 26.89 -19.18 -4.61
C SER A 253 26.82 -19.44 -6.11
N LYS A 254 26.52 -18.43 -6.92
CA LYS A 254 26.53 -18.58 -8.39
C LYS A 254 27.88 -18.27 -9.03
N ASN A 255 28.71 -17.48 -8.38
CA ASN A 255 29.92 -16.93 -9.00
C ASN A 255 31.22 -17.42 -8.32
N SER A 256 31.15 -17.78 -7.03
CA SER A 256 32.29 -18.08 -6.17
C SER A 256 31.96 -19.15 -5.11
N ALA A 257 31.16 -20.16 -5.48
CA ALA A 257 30.65 -21.19 -4.55
C ALA A 257 31.74 -21.93 -3.75
N ASP A 258 32.95 -22.03 -4.32
CA ASP A 258 34.08 -22.71 -3.71
C ASP A 258 34.80 -21.89 -2.64
N SER A 259 34.52 -20.58 -2.53
CA SER A 259 35.06 -19.69 -1.49
C SER A 259 34.12 -19.60 -0.28
N ASP A 260 34.65 -19.73 0.92
CA ASP A 260 33.99 -19.37 2.18
C ASP A 260 34.02 -17.85 2.44
N ASP A 261 34.93 -17.14 1.77
CA ASP A 261 34.97 -15.69 1.80
C ASP A 261 33.85 -15.06 0.96
N ILE A 262 32.80 -14.54 1.61
CA ILE A 262 31.57 -14.07 0.97
C ILE A 262 31.75 -12.64 0.44
N ILE A 263 32.24 -12.52 -0.79
CA ILE A 263 32.56 -11.24 -1.44
C ILE A 263 31.81 -11.11 -2.76
N VAL A 264 31.11 -9.97 -2.95
CA VAL A 264 30.32 -9.69 -4.16
C VAL A 264 30.46 -8.24 -4.62
N TYR A 265 30.19 -7.99 -5.90
CA TYR A 265 30.13 -6.63 -6.44
C TYR A 265 28.83 -5.92 -5.99
N PRO A 266 28.90 -4.75 -5.32
CA PRO A 266 27.72 -4.02 -4.83
C PRO A 266 26.67 -3.76 -5.92
N ASN A 267 27.12 -3.35 -7.11
CA ASN A 267 26.24 -3.06 -8.25
C ASN A 267 25.50 -4.30 -8.78
N ALA A 268 26.06 -5.50 -8.62
CA ALA A 268 25.39 -6.73 -9.02
C ALA A 268 24.21 -7.01 -8.08
N ILE A 269 24.41 -6.84 -6.78
CA ILE A 269 23.37 -7.01 -5.76
C ILE A 269 22.26 -5.97 -5.95
N GLN A 270 22.64 -4.70 -6.11
CA GLN A 270 21.71 -3.61 -6.34
C GLN A 270 20.77 -3.90 -7.53
N ARG A 271 21.33 -4.37 -8.67
CA ARG A 271 20.55 -4.72 -9.86
C ARG A 271 19.69 -5.96 -9.66
N ASN A 272 20.22 -7.00 -9.02
CA ASN A 272 19.51 -8.25 -8.76
C ASN A 272 18.28 -8.02 -7.87
N LEU A 273 18.42 -7.17 -6.85
CA LEU A 273 17.37 -6.83 -5.90
C LEU A 273 16.52 -5.62 -6.32
N ARG A 274 16.84 -4.98 -7.47
CA ARG A 274 16.15 -3.79 -8.01
C ARG A 274 16.08 -2.63 -7.00
N MET A 275 17.17 -2.42 -6.26
CA MET A 275 17.26 -1.40 -5.21
C MET A 275 17.63 -0.03 -5.81
N THR A 276 17.14 1.04 -5.19
CA THR A 276 17.67 2.40 -5.42
C THR A 276 19.05 2.56 -4.77
N ASN A 277 19.76 3.65 -5.08
CA ASN A 277 21.03 3.97 -4.40
C ASN A 277 20.82 4.16 -2.89
N ASP A 278 19.78 4.89 -2.49
CA ASP A 278 19.50 5.15 -1.08
C ASP A 278 19.17 3.86 -0.31
N GLN A 279 18.44 2.93 -0.92
CA GLN A 279 18.18 1.62 -0.34
C GLN A 279 19.48 0.83 -0.18
N MET A 280 20.37 0.84 -1.18
CA MET A 280 21.65 0.15 -1.11
C MET A 280 22.53 0.69 0.02
N ILE A 281 22.65 2.02 0.12
CA ILE A 281 23.42 2.68 1.18
C ILE A 281 22.83 2.32 2.56
N SER A 282 21.50 2.39 2.69
CA SER A 282 20.81 2.07 3.94
C SER A 282 21.07 0.63 4.39
N GLU A 283 21.01 -0.36 3.49
CA GLU A 283 21.27 -1.77 3.88
C GLU A 283 22.73 -2.00 4.27
N VAL A 284 23.68 -1.35 3.60
CA VAL A 284 25.11 -1.40 3.97
C VAL A 284 25.33 -0.82 5.37
N GLU A 285 24.69 0.30 5.70
CA GLU A 285 24.73 0.89 7.05
C GLU A 285 24.11 -0.04 8.11
N VAL A 286 23.04 -0.76 7.78
CA VAL A 286 22.42 -1.74 8.68
C VAL A 286 23.38 -2.91 8.95
N LEU A 287 24.03 -3.47 7.93
CA LEU A 287 25.02 -4.54 8.11
C LEU A 287 26.21 -4.07 8.95
N LYS A 288 26.71 -2.86 8.68
CA LYS A 288 27.79 -2.24 9.46
C LYS A 288 27.40 -2.12 10.93
N ASN A 289 26.23 -1.57 11.23
CA ASN A 289 25.73 -1.46 12.60
C ASN A 289 25.53 -2.84 13.28
N ALA A 290 25.14 -3.86 12.52
CA ALA A 290 24.99 -5.21 13.04
C ALA A 290 26.31 -5.96 13.25
N GLY A 291 27.44 -5.42 12.78
CA GLY A 291 28.74 -6.09 12.75
C GLY A 291 28.76 -7.27 11.76
N LEU A 292 28.07 -7.12 10.62
CA LEU A 292 27.97 -8.11 9.55
C LEU A 292 28.65 -7.65 8.25
N LEU A 293 29.52 -6.64 8.32
CA LEU A 293 30.20 -6.07 7.16
C LEU A 293 31.68 -5.92 7.46
N ASP A 294 32.52 -6.36 6.53
CA ASP A 294 33.94 -5.98 6.54
C ASP A 294 34.07 -4.60 5.89
N GLU A 295 34.42 -3.60 6.71
CA GLU A 295 34.58 -2.22 6.28
C GLU A 295 35.82 -2.03 5.40
N ASP A 296 36.88 -2.78 5.66
CA ASP A 296 38.16 -2.64 4.95
C ASP A 296 38.00 -3.09 3.48
N ALA A 297 37.32 -4.20 3.25
CA ALA A 297 37.00 -4.70 1.91
C ALA A 297 36.12 -3.72 1.10
N ALA A 298 35.23 -2.98 1.78
CA ALA A 298 34.38 -1.99 1.15
C ALA A 298 35.14 -0.72 0.76
N GLU A 299 36.08 -0.28 1.60
CA GLU A 299 36.85 0.95 1.39
C GLU A 299 38.01 0.75 0.39
N ASP A 300 38.72 -0.36 0.45
CA ASP A 300 39.95 -0.59 -0.34
C ASP A 300 39.67 -1.21 -1.72
N GLU A 301 38.67 -2.09 -1.82
CA GLU A 301 38.41 -2.88 -3.04
C GLU A 301 37.09 -2.49 -3.73
N GLY A 302 36.25 -1.70 -3.08
CA GLY A 302 34.91 -1.35 -3.57
C GLY A 302 33.98 -2.57 -3.65
N MET A 303 34.26 -3.61 -2.86
CA MET A 303 33.53 -4.87 -2.81
C MET A 303 32.61 -4.92 -1.59
N LEU A 304 31.52 -5.67 -1.67
CA LEU A 304 30.68 -5.94 -0.51
C LEU A 304 31.09 -7.30 0.07
N ARG A 305 31.68 -7.28 1.27
CA ARG A 305 32.06 -8.48 2.01
C ARG A 305 31.24 -8.59 3.28
N ILE A 306 30.43 -9.65 3.38
CA ILE A 306 29.68 -9.95 4.61
C ILE A 306 30.50 -10.92 5.44
N CYS A 307 30.73 -10.58 6.70
CA CYS A 307 31.46 -11.42 7.65
C CYS A 307 30.83 -11.38 9.03
N TYR A 308 31.01 -12.45 9.80
CA TYR A 308 30.68 -12.49 11.23
C TYR A 308 31.69 -13.37 11.95
N TYR A 309 32.48 -12.77 12.84
CA TYR A 309 33.49 -13.47 13.60
C TYR A 309 32.93 -13.90 14.97
N ASP A 310 33.23 -15.13 15.36
CA ASP A 310 32.92 -15.64 16.70
C ASP A 310 33.88 -15.07 17.77
N SER A 311 33.73 -15.53 19.02
CA SER A 311 34.55 -15.03 20.14
C SER A 311 36.03 -15.41 20.06
N GLU A 312 36.38 -16.40 19.26
CA GLU A 312 37.76 -16.87 19.01
C GLU A 312 38.34 -16.30 17.69
N GLY A 313 37.56 -15.50 16.96
CA GLY A 313 37.97 -14.87 15.70
C GLY A 313 37.78 -15.75 14.46
N ILE A 314 36.96 -16.80 14.54
CA ILE A 314 36.60 -17.67 13.42
C ILE A 314 35.48 -17.00 12.62
N GLU A 315 35.66 -16.92 11.30
CA GLU A 315 34.66 -16.40 10.36
C GLU A 315 33.50 -17.40 10.23
N LEU A 316 32.39 -17.14 10.91
CA LEU A 316 31.32 -18.11 11.12
C LEU A 316 30.32 -18.15 9.95
N ILE A 317 29.98 -17.01 9.33
CA ILE A 317 28.95 -16.98 8.28
C ILE A 317 29.42 -17.72 7.01
N GLY A 318 30.69 -17.61 6.65
CA GLY A 318 31.32 -18.34 5.56
C GLY A 318 31.35 -19.84 5.79
N ILE A 319 31.67 -20.28 7.01
CA ILE A 319 31.65 -21.71 7.38
C ILE A 319 30.22 -22.25 7.38
N ILE A 320 29.25 -21.53 7.93
CA ILE A 320 27.82 -21.89 7.87
C ILE A 320 27.36 -21.99 6.41
N TYR A 321 27.72 -21.01 5.59
CA TYR A 321 27.42 -21.01 4.16
C TYR A 321 27.95 -22.28 3.47
N LYS A 322 29.21 -22.64 3.72
CA LYS A 322 29.84 -23.85 3.19
C LYS A 322 29.14 -25.12 3.65
N TYR A 323 28.87 -25.22 4.94
CA TYR A 323 28.13 -26.34 5.48
C TYR A 323 26.76 -26.50 4.80
N CYS A 324 26.03 -25.39 4.59
CA CYS A 324 24.76 -25.43 3.90
C CYS A 324 24.89 -25.91 2.45
N LEU A 325 25.92 -25.50 1.72
CA LEU A 325 26.15 -26.01 0.36
C LEU A 325 26.49 -27.51 0.35
N ASP A 326 27.43 -27.93 1.20
CA ASP A 326 27.91 -29.31 1.25
C ASP A 326 26.83 -30.30 1.69
N LYS A 327 25.92 -29.86 2.56
CA LYS A 327 24.77 -30.65 3.04
C LYS A 327 23.50 -30.41 2.24
N ASN A 328 23.53 -29.59 1.19
CA ASN A 328 22.38 -29.21 0.36
C ASN A 328 21.19 -28.66 1.19
N LEU A 329 21.52 -27.79 2.16
CA LEU A 329 20.57 -27.09 3.01
C LEU A 329 20.15 -25.74 2.40
N SER A 330 18.94 -25.30 2.77
CA SER A 330 18.32 -24.11 2.21
C SER A 330 18.87 -22.83 2.86
N LEU A 331 19.82 -22.16 2.19
CA LEU A 331 20.25 -20.80 2.57
C LEU A 331 19.06 -19.81 2.66
N ARG A 332 18.03 -20.05 1.85
CA ARG A 332 16.81 -19.26 1.85
C ARG A 332 16.04 -19.40 3.17
N ASP A 333 15.87 -20.63 3.67
CA ASP A 333 15.14 -20.83 4.92
C ASP A 333 15.99 -20.42 6.13
N LEU A 334 17.31 -20.65 6.08
CA LEU A 334 18.26 -20.20 7.11
C LEU A 334 18.20 -18.68 7.32
N ILE A 335 18.17 -17.89 6.24
CA ILE A 335 18.27 -16.43 6.32
C ILE A 335 16.89 -15.74 6.31
N LEU A 336 15.96 -16.15 5.45
CA LEU A 336 14.68 -15.43 5.33
C LEU A 336 13.66 -15.80 6.42
N LYS A 337 13.73 -17.04 6.96
CA LYS A 337 12.86 -17.56 8.03
C LYS A 337 13.60 -17.75 9.38
N PRO A 338 14.77 -17.14 9.54
CA PRO A 338 15.77 -17.48 10.56
C PRO A 338 15.76 -18.94 11.10
N ASP A 339 15.68 -19.96 10.23
CA ASP A 339 15.58 -21.36 10.71
C ASP A 339 16.95 -22.00 10.92
N PHE A 340 17.52 -21.79 12.12
CA PHE A 340 18.82 -22.35 12.51
C PHE A 340 18.75 -23.83 12.95
N SER A 341 17.57 -24.44 13.02
CA SER A 341 17.46 -25.90 13.23
C SER A 341 17.98 -26.71 12.03
N LEU A 342 18.25 -26.04 10.89
CA LEU A 342 18.96 -26.63 9.77
C LEU A 342 20.40 -27.04 10.10
N LEU A 343 20.97 -26.52 11.19
CA LEU A 343 22.34 -26.83 11.63
C LEU A 343 22.43 -28.07 12.55
N ASP A 344 21.28 -28.65 12.94
CA ASP A 344 21.22 -29.80 13.86
C ASP A 344 21.68 -31.12 13.27
#